data_AF-A0A2D2M5R9-F1
#
_entry.id   AF-A0A2D2M5R9-F1
#
_cell.length_a   1.000
_cell.length_b   1.000
_cell.length_c   1.000
_cell.angle_alpha   90.00
_cell.angle_beta   90.00
_cell.angle_gamma   90.00
#
_symmetry.space_group_name_H-M   'P 1'
#
loop_
_entity.id
_entity.type
_entity.pdbx_description
1 polymer ?
#
loop_
_entity_poly.entity_id
_entity_poly.type
_entity_poly.pdbx_seq_one_letter_code
_entity_poly.pdbx_strand_id
1 'polypeptide(L)'
;MMTRVADASASSRLHPLSLLIAIAIMLVCTLYPPLMAAPDGKADHGLATAMFVAMSVAFVRGVGFVPRACVWRWLFSGWTCCVALALACWVKFAN
;
A
#
# COMPACT_ATOMS: atom_id res chain seq x y z
N MET A 1 -29.36 24.25 25.35
CA MET A 1 -29.52 22.81 25.03
C MET A 1 -28.46 22.47 23.98
N MET A 2 -27.24 22.14 24.44
CA MET A 2 -26.08 21.88 23.57
C MET A 2 -26.18 20.44 23.05
N THR A 3 -26.44 20.24 21.77
CA THR A 3 -26.31 18.94 21.10
C THR A 3 -24.83 18.58 21.06
N ARG A 4 -24.38 17.79 22.05
CA ARG A 4 -23.12 17.06 21.96
C ARG A 4 -23.32 16.02 20.85
N VAL A 5 -22.96 16.37 19.62
CA VAL A 5 -22.74 15.39 18.55
C VAL A 5 -21.68 14.47 19.12
N ALA A 6 -22.12 13.30 19.59
CA ALA A 6 -21.24 12.20 19.88
C ALA A 6 -20.67 11.82 18.51
N ASP A 7 -19.54 12.43 18.15
CA ASP A 7 -18.70 11.95 17.07
C ASP A 7 -18.41 10.49 17.42
N ALA A 8 -19.13 9.59 16.77
CA ALA A 8 -18.88 8.18 16.84
C ALA A 8 -17.39 8.02 16.55
N SER A 9 -16.62 7.61 17.56
CA SER A 9 -15.23 7.21 17.38
C SER A 9 -15.22 6.28 16.18
N ALA A 10 -14.70 6.75 15.05
CA ALA A 10 -14.57 5.96 13.84
C ALA A 10 -13.57 4.88 14.20
N SER A 11 -14.08 3.77 14.74
CA SER A 11 -13.30 2.67 15.25
C SER A 11 -12.35 2.27 14.14
N SER A 12 -11.05 2.49 14.37
CA SER A 12 -9.98 2.16 13.45
C SER A 12 -9.94 0.65 13.32
N ARG A 13 -10.74 0.13 12.39
CA ARG A 13 -10.81 -1.30 12.10
C ARG A 13 -9.60 -1.66 11.26
N LEU A 14 -8.86 -2.67 11.72
CA LEU A 14 -7.81 -3.29 10.93
C LEU A 14 -8.38 -3.72 9.58
N HIS A 15 -7.62 -3.48 8.51
CA HIS A 15 -8.00 -3.92 7.18
C HIS A 15 -7.14 -5.14 6.81
N PRO A 16 -7.58 -6.36 7.19
CA PRO A 16 -6.72 -7.55 7.20
C PRO A 16 -6.18 -7.89 5.82
N LEU A 17 -6.96 -7.66 4.76
CA LEU A 17 -6.50 -7.87 3.39
C LEU A 17 -5.35 -6.93 3.01
N SER A 18 -5.42 -5.66 3.40
CA SER A 18 -4.36 -4.69 3.12
C SER A 18 -3.10 -5.00 3.93
N LEU A 19 -3.29 -5.40 5.19
CA LEU A 19 -2.18 -5.82 6.04
C LEU A 19 -1.49 -7.08 5.49
N LEU A 20 -2.25 -8.05 5.02
CA LEU A 20 -1.73 -9.27 4.38
C LEU A 20 -0.90 -8.93 3.14
N ILE A 21 -1.38 -8.02 2.29
CA ILE A 21 -0.63 -7.56 1.11
C ILE A 21 0.69 -6.89 1.52
N ALA A 22 0.67 -6.03 2.54
CA ALA A 22 1.87 -5.37 3.03
C ALA A 22 2.92 -6.39 3.53
N ILE A 23 2.47 -7.38 4.32
CA ILE A 23 3.31 -8.47 4.83
C ILE A 23 3.85 -9.33 3.67
N ALA A 24 3.03 -9.64 2.67
CA ALA A 24 3.45 -10.40 1.51
C ALA A 24 4.56 -9.67 0.74
N ILE A 25 4.40 -8.37 0.47
CA ILE A 25 5.44 -7.56 -0.19
C ILE A 25 6.72 -7.54 0.67
N MET A 26 6.59 -7.31 1.98
CA MET A 26 7.72 -7.33 2.91
C MET A 26 8.50 -8.65 2.84
N LEU A 27 7.80 -9.79 2.88
CA LEU A 27 8.40 -11.12 2.78
C LEU A 27 9.06 -11.34 1.43
N VAL A 28 8.39 -11.00 0.32
CA VAL A 28 8.94 -11.15 -1.03
C VAL A 28 10.21 -10.34 -1.21
N CYS A 29 10.21 -9.05 -0.85
CA CYS A 29 11.37 -8.18 -0.98
C CYS A 29 12.55 -8.65 -0.10
N THR A 30 12.27 -9.27 1.06
CA THR A 30 13.31 -9.73 1.99
C THR A 30 13.87 -11.11 1.60
N LEU A 31 12.99 -12.04 1.22
CA LEU A 31 13.37 -13.43 0.94
C LEU A 31 13.82 -13.65 -0.50
N TYR A 32 13.38 -12.80 -1.44
CA TYR A 32 13.70 -12.95 -2.86
C TYR A 32 14.04 -11.61 -3.54
N PRO A 33 15.15 -10.96 -3.12
CA PRO A 33 15.61 -9.71 -3.73
C PRO A 33 15.92 -9.78 -5.25
N PRO A 34 16.25 -10.94 -5.87
CA PRO A 34 16.38 -11.00 -7.33
C PRO A 34 15.12 -10.60 -8.10
N LEU A 35 13.94 -10.62 -7.46
CA LEU A 35 12.70 -10.10 -8.07
C LEU A 35 12.80 -8.61 -8.41
N MET A 36 13.66 -7.87 -7.71
CA MET A 36 13.88 -6.43 -7.89
C MET A 36 15.19 -6.17 -8.64
N ALA A 37 15.72 -7.17 -9.35
CA ALA A 37 16.89 -7.02 -10.20
C ALA A 37 16.45 -6.84 -11.66
N ALA A 38 17.12 -5.92 -12.35
CA ALA A 38 17.00 -5.74 -13.78
C ALA A 38 17.72 -6.87 -14.54
N PRO A 39 17.43 -7.06 -15.85
CA PRO A 39 18.05 -8.11 -16.67
C PRO A 39 19.58 -8.03 -16.76
N ASP A 40 20.16 -6.86 -16.48
CA ASP A 40 21.61 -6.62 -16.42
C ASP A 40 22.23 -7.02 -15.06
N GLY A 41 21.43 -7.59 -14.16
CA GLY A 41 21.85 -8.03 -12.82
C GLY A 41 21.96 -6.89 -11.79
N LYS A 42 21.64 -5.64 -12.16
CA LYS A 42 21.63 -4.51 -11.23
C LYS A 42 20.29 -4.43 -10.50
N ALA A 43 20.26 -3.68 -9.40
CA ALA A 43 19.00 -3.37 -8.74
C ALA A 43 18.14 -2.50 -9.67
N ASP A 44 16.93 -2.96 -9.96
CA ASP A 44 15.91 -2.15 -10.61
C ASP A 44 15.31 -1.20 -9.55
N HIS A 45 15.86 0.01 -9.48
CA HIS A 45 15.41 1.03 -8.56
C HIS A 45 13.95 1.45 -8.80
N GLY A 46 13.46 1.36 -10.04
CA GLY A 46 12.08 1.70 -10.37
C GLY A 46 11.11 0.70 -9.78
N LEU A 47 11.34 -0.59 -10.05
CA LEU A 47 10.59 -1.69 -9.48
C LEU A 47 10.69 -1.70 -7.95
N ALA A 48 11.88 -1.41 -7.42
CA ALA A 48 12.10 -1.36 -5.99
C ALA A 48 11.29 -0.26 -5.30
N THR A 49 11.33 0.94 -5.86
CA THR A 49 10.57 2.08 -5.36
C THR A 49 9.07 1.79 -5.42
N ALA A 50 8.58 1.22 -6.53
CA ALA A 50 7.17 0.87 -6.67
C ALA A 50 6.71 -0.14 -5.59
N MET A 51 7.50 -1.19 -5.34
CA MET A 51 7.21 -2.19 -4.30
C MET A 51 7.18 -1.57 -2.90
N PHE A 52 8.16 -0.72 -2.54
CA PHE A 52 8.19 -0.10 -1.22
C PHE A 52 7.10 0.96 -1.01
N VAL A 53 6.72 1.67 -2.06
CA VAL A 53 5.56 2.57 -2.01
C VAL A 53 4.28 1.76 -1.81
N ALA A 54 4.09 0.68 -2.56
CA ALA A 54 2.94 -0.21 -2.39
C ALA A 54 2.88 -0.82 -0.98
N MET A 55 4.01 -1.30 -0.46
CA MET A 55 4.13 -1.81 0.91
C MET A 55 3.72 -0.76 1.95
N SER A 56 4.19 0.48 1.79
CA SER A 56 3.88 1.59 2.70
C SER A 56 2.39 1.95 2.67
N VAL A 57 1.79 2.02 1.47
CA VAL A 57 0.35 2.25 1.30
C VAL A 57 -0.50 1.15 1.93
N ALA A 58 -0.10 -0.10 1.72
CA ALA A 58 -0.77 -1.28 2.26
C ALA A 58 -0.66 -1.37 3.79
N PHE A 59 0.48 -1.01 4.38
CA PHE A 59 0.65 -0.98 5.85
C PHE A 59 -0.22 0.10 6.50
N VAL A 60 -0.16 1.34 6.01
CA VAL A 60 -0.92 2.47 6.58
C VAL A 60 -2.42 2.16 6.57
N ARG A 61 -2.96 1.64 5.44
CA ARG A 61 -4.36 1.23 5.37
C ARG A 61 -4.63 -0.05 6.18
N GLY A 62 -3.67 -0.98 6.22
CA GLY A 62 -3.77 -2.26 6.94
C GLY A 62 -3.93 -2.10 8.45
N VAL A 63 -3.23 -1.15 9.06
CA VAL A 63 -3.37 -0.83 10.49
C VAL A 63 -4.63 -0.02 10.82
N GLY A 64 -5.45 0.31 9.83
CA GLY A 64 -6.67 1.11 10.02
C GLY A 64 -6.42 2.60 10.21
N PHE A 65 -5.24 3.10 9.81
CA PHE A 65 -4.96 4.54 9.86
C PHE A 65 -5.77 5.27 8.79
N VAL A 66 -6.60 6.22 9.20
CA VAL A 66 -7.36 7.11 8.31
C VAL A 66 -6.71 8.49 8.36
N PRO A 67 -6.06 8.94 7.28
CA PRO A 67 -5.41 10.25 7.26
C PRO A 67 -6.43 11.39 7.38
N ARG A 68 -6.14 12.43 8.17
CA ARG A 68 -7.03 13.61 8.29
C ARG A 68 -7.00 14.51 7.03
N ALA A 69 -5.87 14.60 6.33
CA ALA A 69 -5.75 15.39 5.10
C ALA A 69 -6.43 14.69 3.91
N CYS A 70 -7.32 15.40 3.19
CA CYS A 70 -8.10 14.84 2.06
C CYS A 70 -7.23 14.20 0.97
N VAL A 71 -6.05 14.76 0.69
CA VAL A 71 -5.10 14.25 -0.32
C VAL A 71 -4.62 12.84 0.06
N TRP A 72 -4.24 12.64 1.32
CA TRP A 72 -3.84 11.32 1.82
C TRP A 72 -5.05 10.37 1.91
N ARG A 73 -6.24 10.86 2.26
CA ARG A 73 -7.46 10.02 2.26
C ARG A 73 -7.76 9.43 0.88
N TRP A 74 -7.46 10.17 -0.19
CA TRP A 74 -7.51 9.68 -1.56
C TRP A 74 -6.39 8.68 -1.85
N LEU A 75 -5.15 8.98 -1.44
CA LEU A 75 -3.97 8.13 -1.66
C LEU A 75 -4.04 6.76 -0.95
N PHE A 76 -4.75 6.66 0.17
CA PHE A 76 -4.91 5.43 0.96
C PHE A 76 -6.34 4.85 0.89
N SER A 77 -7.09 5.14 -0.18
CA SER A 77 -8.43 4.57 -0.43
C SER A 77 -8.34 3.12 -0.96
N GLY A 78 -9.42 2.33 -0.87
CA GLY A 78 -9.43 0.96 -1.41
C GLY A 78 -9.13 0.91 -2.91
N TRP A 79 -9.44 2.00 -3.62
CA TRP A 79 -9.10 2.19 -5.03
C TRP A 79 -7.61 2.28 -5.31
N THR A 80 -6.79 2.82 -4.40
CA THR A 80 -5.35 2.92 -4.65
C THR A 80 -4.65 1.58 -4.55
N CYS A 81 -5.19 0.63 -3.78
CA CYS A 81 -4.72 -0.76 -3.78
C CYS A 81 -4.96 -1.41 -5.15
N CYS A 82 -6.15 -1.23 -5.74
CA CYS A 82 -6.46 -1.74 -7.09
C CYS A 82 -5.63 -1.04 -8.17
N VAL A 83 -5.44 0.28 -8.08
CA VAL A 83 -4.62 1.05 -9.02
C VAL A 83 -3.14 0.66 -8.93
N ALA A 84 -2.61 0.45 -7.72
CA ALA A 84 -1.24 -0.02 -7.51
C ALA A 84 -1.02 -1.44 -8.06
N LEU A 85 -1.97 -2.36 -7.85
CA LEU A 85 -1.93 -3.70 -8.43
C LEU A 85 -2.03 -3.66 -9.96
N ALA A 86 -2.89 -2.82 -10.51
CA ALA A 86 -3.02 -2.63 -11.96
C ALA A 86 -1.72 -2.05 -12.57
N LEU A 87 -1.10 -1.06 -11.91
CA LEU A 87 0.19 -0.51 -12.32
C LEU A 87 1.32 -1.54 -12.25
N ALA A 88 1.39 -2.32 -11.19
CA ALA A 88 2.39 -3.38 -11.05
C ALA A 88 2.24 -4.46 -12.13
N CYS A 89 1.00 -4.87 -12.42
CA CYS A 89 0.73 -5.77 -13.56
C CYS A 89 1.13 -5.12 -14.89
N TRP A 90 0.76 -3.86 -15.11
CA TRP A 90 1.09 -3.16 -16.35
C TRP A 90 2.60 -3.10 -16.59
N VAL A 91 3.38 -2.69 -15.60
CA VAL A 91 4.84 -2.61 -15.71
C VAL A 91 5.47 -3.97 -15.96
N LYS A 92 4.97 -5.03 -15.31
CA LYS A 92 5.48 -6.39 -15.51
C LYS A 92 5.15 -6.99 -16.87
N PHE A 93 4.02 -6.62 -17.48
CA PHE A 93 3.60 -7.13 -18.79
C PHE A 93 4.01 -6.24 -19.96
N ALA A 94 4.35 -4.97 -19.70
CA ALA A 94 4.91 -4.04 -20.69
C ALA A 94 6.44 -4.13 -20.82
N ASN A 95 7.09 -4.92 -19.96
CA ASN A 95 8.50 -5.27 -20.00
C ASN A 95 8.68 -6.77 -20.29
#